data_AF-A0AAF0WWQ4-F1
#
_entry.id   AF-A0AAF0WWQ4-F1
#
_cell.length_a   1.000
_cell.length_b   1.000
_cell.length_c   1.000
_cell.angle_alpha   90.00
_cell.angle_beta   90.00
_cell.angle_gamma   90.00
#
_symmetry.space_group_name_H-M   'P 1'
#
loop_
_entity.id
_entity.type
_entity.pdbx_description
1 polymer ?
#
loop_
_entity_poly.entity_id
_entity_poly.type
_entity_poly.pdbx_seq_one_letter_code
_entity_poly.pdbx_strand_id
1 'polypeptide(L)'
;MDKRRAYILAAILVVFVSMEVAIVVGQGNGNNNGNGNVGSGNGNGNGNGNKNGNGSVGSGNGNNNGNGNTGGGNGNGNGNGNGNNNVNTGGNGNGNGNGNGNGNGNGNGNGNGGGNGNGNGNGNNNSGSGNGNGNGNGNSNNGSGNGNGNGNGNGNGNGNVNSNGNGNGNGNGNGNGNGNGNGNGNGNGNGNGNGNGQVADANKYDMKAPVAGTGQQRALCKTRGACYNTTLTCPSECPERKPKKNKKQKGCFINCNSKCEAVCKYRKPKCDGYGSLCYDPRFVGGDGVMFYFHGAKGSDFAIVSDTNLQINAHFIGTRPSGRTRDYTWVQALSIMFDSHTLVLAAKRVTHWNDNVESLTVTWNSQTLTIPTDGEAELRLNSGAREVIVERTDDTNTVKVSVSGLLEVDVKVTPIKEKENKVHNYQLPSDDAFAHLETQFKFFDLSENVEGVLGKTFRPDYVSPVKRGVAMPMMGGEDKYQTPSLYSPVCRVCLFHRQSALAAAM
;
A
#
# COMPACT_ATOMS: atom_id res chain seq x y z
N MET A 1 -5.20 -16.75 -62.94
CA MET A 1 -5.78 -17.97 -63.57
C MET A 1 -6.33 -18.87 -62.47
N ASP A 2 -7.54 -19.40 -62.50
CA ASP A 2 -8.85 -18.75 -62.64
C ASP A 2 -9.87 -19.62 -61.87
N LYS A 3 -10.70 -19.04 -61.00
CA LYS A 3 -11.61 -19.73 -60.05
C LYS A 3 -12.95 -20.18 -60.70
N ARG A 4 -12.92 -20.96 -61.80
CA ARG A 4 -14.17 -21.38 -62.49
C ARG A 4 -14.24 -22.84 -62.98
N ARG A 5 -13.49 -23.79 -62.39
CA ARG A 5 -13.50 -25.21 -62.84
C ARG A 5 -13.93 -26.28 -61.83
N ALA A 6 -14.33 -25.95 -60.61
CA ALA A 6 -14.62 -26.97 -59.58
C ALA A 6 -16.11 -27.35 -59.40
N TYR A 7 -17.05 -26.72 -60.13
CA TYR A 7 -18.49 -26.90 -59.89
C TYR A 7 -19.22 -27.88 -60.82
N ILE A 8 -18.52 -28.68 -61.63
CA ILE A 8 -19.20 -29.54 -62.65
C ILE A 8 -18.91 -31.04 -62.50
N LEU A 9 -18.13 -31.49 -61.51
CA LEU A 9 -17.75 -32.92 -61.40
C LEU A 9 -18.23 -33.67 -60.13
N ALA A 10 -18.98 -33.03 -59.24
CA ALA A 10 -19.47 -33.67 -58.00
C ALA A 10 -20.99 -33.86 -57.96
N ALA A 11 -21.65 -33.81 -59.12
CA ALA A 11 -23.03 -34.23 -59.28
C ALA A 11 -23.06 -35.35 -60.33
N ILE A 12 -23.60 -36.51 -59.94
CA ILE A 12 -24.03 -37.63 -60.81
C ILE A 12 -22.94 -38.67 -61.11
N LEU A 13 -22.51 -39.43 -60.10
CA LEU A 13 -22.01 -40.82 -60.20
C LEU A 13 -21.71 -41.33 -58.78
N VAL A 14 -22.67 -41.66 -57.94
CA VAL A 14 -23.28 -42.98 -57.93
C VAL A 14 -24.43 -42.94 -56.91
N VAL A 15 -25.63 -42.72 -57.43
CA VAL A 15 -26.84 -43.43 -56.97
C VAL A 15 -26.72 -44.86 -57.53
N PHE A 16 -27.28 -45.86 -56.83
CA PHE A 16 -27.29 -47.31 -57.14
C PHE A 16 -26.03 -48.05 -56.64
N VAL A 17 -26.09 -48.87 -55.59
CA VAL A 17 -26.61 -50.26 -55.56
C VAL A 17 -26.80 -50.64 -54.06
N SER A 18 -28.01 -50.81 -53.48
CA SER A 18 -28.91 -52.02 -53.40
C SER A 18 -28.18 -53.30 -52.96
N MET A 19 -28.56 -54.17 -52.02
CA MET A 19 -29.85 -54.61 -51.42
C MET A 19 -29.55 -55.55 -50.21
N GLU A 20 -30.48 -55.57 -49.22
CA GLU A 20 -31.03 -56.64 -48.32
C GLU A 20 -30.17 -57.84 -47.83
N VAL A 21 -30.31 -58.36 -46.60
CA VAL A 21 -31.44 -59.16 -46.05
C VAL A 21 -31.46 -59.17 -44.50
N ALA A 22 -32.67 -59.28 -43.94
CA ALA A 22 -33.06 -59.30 -42.52
C ALA A 22 -32.88 -60.66 -41.80
N ILE A 23 -32.64 -60.64 -40.47
CA ILE A 23 -33.13 -61.64 -39.47
C ILE A 23 -33.38 -60.95 -38.10
N VAL A 24 -34.39 -61.42 -37.37
CA VAL A 24 -35.03 -60.90 -36.14
C VAL A 24 -34.49 -61.55 -34.84
N VAL A 25 -34.69 -60.83 -33.72
CA VAL A 25 -34.61 -61.15 -32.27
C VAL A 25 -33.26 -61.04 -31.55
N GLY A 26 -33.23 -60.16 -30.54
CA GLY A 26 -32.30 -60.20 -29.39
C GLY A 26 -32.54 -59.04 -28.43
N GLN A 27 -33.23 -59.29 -27.32
CA GLN A 27 -33.43 -58.34 -26.21
C GLN A 27 -32.08 -57.76 -25.73
N GLY A 28 -32.01 -56.44 -25.55
CA GLY A 28 -30.90 -55.78 -24.89
C GLY A 28 -31.21 -54.32 -24.56
N ASN A 29 -31.15 -53.98 -23.27
CA ASN A 29 -31.48 -52.68 -22.66
C ASN A 29 -31.13 -51.45 -23.53
N GLY A 30 -32.16 -50.78 -24.04
CA GLY A 30 -32.03 -49.48 -24.70
C GLY A 30 -32.08 -48.32 -23.70
N ASN A 31 -31.05 -47.48 -23.70
CA ASN A 31 -31.13 -46.11 -23.19
C ASN A 31 -32.05 -45.31 -24.13
N ASN A 32 -33.26 -44.97 -23.70
CA ASN A 32 -34.13 -44.08 -24.47
C ASN A 32 -33.60 -42.64 -24.41
N ASN A 33 -33.21 -42.10 -25.55
CA ASN A 33 -33.18 -40.66 -25.79
C ASN A 33 -34.54 -40.27 -26.39
N GLY A 34 -35.53 -40.05 -25.51
CA GLY A 34 -36.88 -39.65 -25.89
C GLY A 34 -37.17 -38.22 -25.43
N ASN A 35 -37.55 -37.35 -26.37
CA ASN A 35 -38.01 -36.01 -26.09
C ASN A 35 -39.50 -36.04 -25.70
N GLY A 36 -39.78 -35.66 -24.44
CA GLY A 36 -41.13 -35.37 -23.96
C GLY A 36 -41.74 -36.46 -23.08
N ASN A 37 -41.58 -36.33 -21.76
CA ASN A 37 -42.73 -36.46 -20.87
C ASN A 37 -42.51 -35.72 -19.54
N VAL A 38 -43.56 -35.09 -19.02
CA VAL A 38 -43.59 -34.51 -17.67
C VAL A 38 -43.85 -35.65 -16.70
N GLY A 39 -42.92 -35.90 -15.78
CA GLY A 39 -43.08 -36.89 -14.72
C GLY A 39 -42.20 -36.57 -13.51
N SER A 40 -42.77 -36.69 -12.31
CA SER A 40 -42.02 -36.67 -11.05
C SER A 40 -41.52 -38.10 -10.78
N GLY A 41 -40.20 -38.28 -10.69
CA GLY A 41 -39.60 -39.58 -10.37
C GLY A 41 -38.14 -39.46 -9.94
N ASN A 42 -37.72 -40.31 -9.01
CA ASN A 42 -36.31 -40.50 -8.64
C ASN A 42 -35.65 -41.42 -9.67
N GLY A 43 -34.71 -40.88 -10.45
CA GLY A 43 -33.94 -41.64 -11.43
C GLY A 43 -32.46 -41.29 -11.40
N ASN A 44 -31.60 -42.28 -11.68
CA ASN A 44 -30.14 -42.13 -11.76
C ASN A 44 -29.74 -42.06 -13.25
N GLY A 45 -29.43 -40.87 -13.76
CA GLY A 45 -29.17 -40.64 -15.19
C GLY A 45 -27.78 -40.07 -15.47
N ASN A 46 -27.06 -40.65 -16.43
CA ASN A 46 -25.79 -40.13 -16.97
C ASN A 46 -26.06 -39.60 -18.39
N GLY A 47 -26.10 -38.28 -18.57
CA GLY A 47 -26.52 -37.65 -19.83
C GLY A 47 -25.72 -36.40 -20.15
N ASN A 48 -25.21 -36.30 -21.38
CA ASN A 48 -24.47 -35.14 -21.87
C ASN A 48 -25.36 -34.39 -22.88
N GLY A 49 -25.99 -33.28 -22.46
CA GLY A 49 -26.94 -32.54 -23.29
C GLY A 49 -26.80 -31.03 -23.14
N ASN A 50 -26.45 -30.35 -24.24
CA ASN A 50 -26.39 -28.90 -24.31
C ASN A 50 -27.77 -28.34 -24.71
N LYS A 51 -28.45 -27.59 -23.83
CA LYS A 51 -29.73 -26.94 -24.15
C LYS A 51 -29.70 -25.43 -23.86
N ASN A 52 -29.91 -24.64 -24.90
CA ASN A 52 -30.40 -23.26 -24.81
C ASN A 52 -31.93 -23.29 -24.89
N GLY A 53 -32.62 -23.04 -23.78
CA GLY A 53 -34.08 -22.97 -23.75
C GLY A 53 -34.62 -22.43 -22.43
N ASN A 54 -35.48 -21.41 -22.51
CA ASN A 54 -36.12 -20.76 -21.39
C ASN A 54 -37.33 -21.60 -20.90
N GLY A 55 -37.26 -22.13 -19.67
CA GLY A 55 -38.43 -22.62 -18.91
C GLY A 55 -38.62 -24.14 -18.75
N SER A 56 -38.34 -24.66 -17.55
CA SER A 56 -39.22 -25.55 -16.77
C SER A 56 -38.61 -25.88 -15.41
N VAL A 57 -39.37 -25.64 -14.34
CA VAL A 57 -38.99 -25.87 -12.94
C VAL A 57 -39.39 -27.30 -12.56
N GLY A 58 -38.43 -28.13 -12.17
CA GLY A 58 -38.69 -29.48 -11.65
C GLY A 58 -37.84 -29.77 -10.41
N SER A 59 -38.48 -30.33 -9.37
CA SER A 59 -37.86 -30.68 -8.08
C SER A 59 -37.73 -32.19 -7.95
N GLY A 60 -36.51 -32.70 -7.78
CA GLY A 60 -36.21 -34.13 -7.59
C GLY A 60 -34.82 -34.40 -7.02
N ASN A 61 -34.67 -35.51 -6.26
CA ASN A 61 -33.40 -35.98 -5.67
C ASN A 61 -32.77 -37.06 -6.58
N GLY A 62 -31.55 -36.84 -7.09
CA GLY A 62 -30.82 -37.84 -7.87
C GLY A 62 -29.32 -37.56 -7.98
N ASN A 63 -28.51 -38.61 -8.23
CA ASN A 63 -27.08 -38.48 -8.50
C ASN A 63 -26.87 -38.31 -10.01
N ASN A 64 -26.61 -37.07 -10.45
CA ASN A 64 -26.42 -36.76 -11.85
C ASN A 64 -24.93 -36.57 -12.19
N ASN A 65 -24.49 -37.11 -13.32
CA ASN A 65 -23.20 -36.82 -13.94
C ASN A 65 -23.45 -36.32 -15.37
N GLY A 66 -23.29 -35.02 -15.61
CA GLY A 66 -23.68 -34.38 -16.86
C GLY A 66 -23.40 -32.87 -16.92
N ASN A 67 -23.25 -32.34 -18.14
CA ASN A 67 -22.94 -30.94 -18.40
C ASN A 67 -24.18 -30.07 -18.54
N GLY A 68 -24.41 -29.18 -17.56
CA GLY A 68 -25.47 -28.17 -17.54
C GLY A 68 -26.86 -28.68 -17.15
N ASN A 69 -27.19 -28.65 -15.85
CA ASN A 69 -28.57 -28.87 -15.38
C ASN A 69 -29.10 -27.64 -14.63
N THR A 70 -30.28 -27.17 -15.05
CA THR A 70 -31.08 -26.14 -14.39
C THR A 70 -32.29 -26.79 -13.73
N GLY A 71 -32.16 -27.18 -12.46
CA GLY A 71 -33.27 -27.75 -11.68
C GLY A 71 -32.97 -27.68 -10.18
N GLY A 72 -33.97 -27.28 -9.38
CA GLY A 72 -33.82 -27.15 -7.94
C GLY A 72 -34.14 -28.47 -7.22
N GLY A 73 -33.13 -29.13 -6.65
CA GLY A 73 -33.29 -30.35 -5.84
C GLY A 73 -32.03 -30.69 -5.05
N ASN A 74 -32.17 -31.53 -4.01
CA ASN A 74 -31.05 -31.98 -3.16
C ASN A 74 -30.45 -33.28 -3.74
N GLY A 75 -29.30 -33.21 -4.41
CA GLY A 75 -28.63 -34.40 -4.98
C GLY A 75 -27.12 -34.39 -4.82
N ASN A 76 -26.50 -35.58 -4.85
CA ASN A 76 -25.05 -35.76 -4.91
C ASN A 76 -24.59 -35.96 -6.36
N GLY A 77 -24.06 -34.92 -7.00
CA GLY A 77 -23.61 -34.98 -8.40
C GLY A 77 -22.11 -34.71 -8.57
N ASN A 78 -21.50 -35.35 -9.57
CA ASN A 78 -20.21 -34.91 -10.14
C ASN A 78 -20.53 -34.28 -11.49
N GLY A 79 -20.09 -33.05 -11.79
CA GLY A 79 -20.42 -32.45 -13.08
C GLY A 79 -19.64 -31.19 -13.41
N ASN A 80 -19.35 -30.99 -14.69
CA ASN A 80 -18.86 -29.71 -15.21
C ASN A 80 -20.06 -28.95 -15.76
N GLY A 81 -20.33 -27.70 -15.36
CA GLY A 81 -21.50 -26.98 -15.87
C GLY A 81 -21.39 -25.46 -15.79
N ASN A 82 -21.91 -24.75 -16.81
CA ASN A 82 -21.96 -23.29 -16.84
C ASN A 82 -23.43 -22.87 -16.80
N GLY A 83 -23.95 -22.53 -15.61
CA GLY A 83 -25.39 -22.30 -15.40
C GLY A 83 -25.66 -20.92 -14.81
N ASN A 84 -26.42 -20.09 -15.52
CA ASN A 84 -26.79 -18.75 -15.07
C ASN A 84 -28.22 -18.77 -14.52
N ASN A 85 -28.42 -19.23 -13.28
CA ASN A 85 -29.75 -19.32 -12.68
C ASN A 85 -29.78 -18.78 -11.24
N ASN A 86 -30.88 -18.07 -10.92
CA ASN A 86 -31.22 -17.55 -9.60
C ASN A 86 -32.08 -18.57 -8.85
N VAL A 87 -31.50 -19.70 -8.38
CA VAL A 87 -32.25 -20.74 -7.66
C VAL A 87 -31.50 -21.16 -6.40
N ASN A 88 -32.21 -21.17 -5.27
CA ASN A 88 -31.69 -21.53 -3.96
C ASN A 88 -31.66 -23.07 -3.83
N THR A 89 -30.54 -23.71 -4.16
CA THR A 89 -30.39 -25.18 -4.11
C THR A 89 -29.40 -25.61 -3.04
N GLY A 90 -29.72 -26.68 -2.30
CA GLY A 90 -28.86 -27.33 -1.30
C GLY A 90 -28.37 -28.69 -1.78
N GLY A 91 -27.07 -28.91 -1.99
CA GLY A 91 -26.54 -30.22 -2.41
C GLY A 91 -25.06 -30.44 -2.11
N ASN A 92 -24.62 -31.70 -2.04
CA ASN A 92 -23.23 -32.07 -1.79
C ASN A 92 -22.60 -32.74 -3.04
N GLY A 93 -21.63 -32.12 -3.71
CA GLY A 93 -21.05 -32.70 -4.94
C GLY A 93 -19.68 -32.15 -5.33
N ASN A 94 -18.89 -32.90 -6.10
CA ASN A 94 -17.57 -32.47 -6.61
C ASN A 94 -17.64 -32.12 -8.11
N GLY A 95 -17.39 -30.87 -8.51
CA GLY A 95 -17.48 -30.48 -9.92
C GLY A 95 -16.90 -29.09 -10.23
N ASN A 96 -16.50 -28.83 -11.49
CA ASN A 96 -16.07 -27.49 -11.91
C ASN A 96 -17.20 -26.78 -12.65
N GLY A 97 -17.74 -25.70 -12.08
CA GLY A 97 -18.83 -24.96 -12.71
C GLY A 97 -19.07 -23.57 -12.16
N ASN A 98 -19.70 -22.71 -12.96
CA ASN A 98 -20.14 -21.38 -12.52
C ASN A 98 -21.63 -21.42 -12.20
N GLY A 99 -22.01 -21.00 -10.98
CA GLY A 99 -23.41 -20.96 -10.53
C GLY A 99 -23.60 -20.35 -9.15
N ASN A 100 -24.82 -19.90 -8.84
CA ASN A 100 -25.19 -19.34 -7.53
C ASN A 100 -26.01 -20.39 -6.73
N GLY A 101 -25.50 -20.84 -5.58
CA GLY A 101 -26.21 -21.81 -4.72
C GLY A 101 -25.45 -22.19 -3.45
N ASN A 102 -26.14 -22.72 -2.43
CA ASN A 102 -25.54 -23.12 -1.16
C ASN A 102 -25.24 -24.63 -1.15
N GLY A 103 -23.97 -25.06 -1.10
CA GLY A 103 -23.64 -26.49 -1.10
C GLY A 103 -22.27 -26.83 -0.52
N ASN A 104 -22.07 -28.07 -0.07
CA ASN A 104 -20.77 -28.55 0.42
C ASN A 104 -20.09 -29.47 -0.62
N GLY A 105 -18.92 -29.10 -1.12
CA GLY A 105 -18.25 -29.86 -2.18
C GLY A 105 -16.84 -29.39 -2.51
N ASN A 106 -16.03 -30.24 -3.17
CA ASN A 106 -14.71 -29.88 -3.68
C ASN A 106 -14.77 -29.63 -5.20
N GLY A 107 -14.45 -28.42 -5.64
CA GLY A 107 -14.51 -28.04 -7.06
C GLY A 107 -13.89 -26.68 -7.38
N ASN A 108 -13.53 -26.44 -8.65
CA ASN A 108 -13.06 -25.14 -9.16
C ASN A 108 -14.18 -24.43 -9.94
N GLY A 109 -14.62 -23.25 -9.49
CA GLY A 109 -15.73 -22.54 -10.14
C GLY A 109 -15.91 -21.09 -9.66
N ASN A 110 -16.60 -20.27 -10.46
CA ASN A 110 -16.98 -18.90 -10.09
C ASN A 110 -18.48 -18.82 -9.78
N GLY A 111 -18.84 -18.45 -8.55
CA GLY A 111 -20.24 -18.41 -8.11
C GLY A 111 -20.48 -17.56 -6.86
N ASN A 112 -21.73 -17.13 -6.64
CA ASN A 112 -22.19 -16.48 -5.40
C ASN A 112 -23.07 -17.45 -4.62
N GLY A 113 -22.56 -17.99 -3.52
CA GLY A 113 -23.30 -18.92 -2.66
C GLY A 113 -22.53 -19.36 -1.40
N GLY A 114 -23.26 -19.60 -0.31
CA GLY A 114 -22.70 -20.01 0.98
C GLY A 114 -22.51 -21.52 1.09
N GLY A 115 -21.27 -21.97 1.28
CA GLY A 115 -20.95 -23.40 1.41
C GLY A 115 -19.58 -23.67 2.01
N ASN A 116 -19.38 -24.89 2.54
CA ASN A 116 -18.09 -25.38 3.06
C ASN A 116 -17.46 -26.33 2.03
N GLY A 117 -16.39 -25.90 1.36
CA GLY A 117 -15.74 -26.67 0.31
C GLY A 117 -14.24 -26.38 0.18
N ASN A 118 -13.49 -27.34 -0.38
CA ASN A 118 -12.05 -27.27 -0.63
C ASN A 118 -11.83 -27.12 -2.15
N GLY A 119 -11.61 -25.90 -2.65
CA GLY A 119 -11.61 -25.59 -4.08
C GLY A 119 -10.95 -24.26 -4.48
N ASN A 120 -10.65 -24.10 -5.78
CA ASN A 120 -9.94 -22.95 -6.37
C ASN A 120 -10.92 -22.13 -7.24
N GLY A 121 -11.40 -20.95 -6.80
CA GLY A 121 -12.44 -20.19 -7.51
C GLY A 121 -12.56 -18.69 -7.15
N ASN A 122 -13.11 -17.86 -8.06
CA ASN A 122 -13.49 -16.45 -7.81
C ASN A 122 -15.00 -16.35 -7.51
N GLY A 123 -15.41 -15.94 -6.30
CA GLY A 123 -16.83 -15.78 -5.94
C GLY A 123 -17.13 -14.58 -5.06
N ASN A 124 -18.34 -14.01 -5.17
CA ASN A 124 -18.87 -12.96 -4.29
C ASN A 124 -19.84 -13.60 -3.28
N ASN A 125 -19.34 -14.05 -2.13
CA ASN A 125 -20.14 -14.78 -1.15
C ASN A 125 -20.67 -13.87 -0.04
N ASN A 126 -21.97 -13.94 0.27
CA ASN A 126 -22.54 -13.12 1.35
C ASN A 126 -22.48 -13.80 2.74
N SER A 127 -22.24 -15.12 2.82
CA SER A 127 -22.10 -15.85 4.10
C SER A 127 -21.53 -17.26 3.87
N GLY A 128 -20.31 -17.59 4.30
CA GLY A 128 -19.77 -18.97 4.16
C GLY A 128 -18.53 -19.26 5.01
N SER A 129 -18.34 -20.54 5.37
CA SER A 129 -17.29 -21.03 6.29
C SER A 129 -16.37 -22.07 5.64
N GLY A 130 -15.46 -21.65 4.77
CA GLY A 130 -14.57 -22.57 4.05
C GLY A 130 -13.19 -22.80 4.70
N ASN A 131 -12.70 -24.05 4.67
CA ASN A 131 -11.27 -24.36 4.77
C ASN A 131 -10.77 -24.75 3.37
N GLY A 132 -10.02 -23.86 2.71
CA GLY A 132 -9.60 -24.01 1.32
C GLY A 132 -8.18 -23.52 1.04
N ASN A 133 -7.45 -24.21 0.16
CA ASN A 133 -6.26 -23.70 -0.51
C ASN A 133 -6.65 -23.21 -1.92
N GLY A 134 -6.79 -21.89 -2.13
CA GLY A 134 -7.07 -21.39 -3.48
C GLY A 134 -6.78 -19.89 -3.73
N ASN A 135 -6.47 -19.58 -5.00
CA ASN A 135 -6.36 -18.26 -5.62
C ASN A 135 -7.77 -17.78 -6.04
N GLY A 136 -8.33 -16.80 -5.32
CA GLY A 136 -9.64 -16.23 -5.62
C GLY A 136 -9.72 -14.72 -5.37
N ASN A 137 -10.58 -14.05 -6.13
CA ASN A 137 -10.94 -12.63 -6.08
C ASN A 137 -12.43 -12.55 -5.73
N GLY A 138 -12.77 -12.01 -4.55
CA GLY A 138 -14.14 -12.06 -4.02
C GLY A 138 -14.45 -10.98 -2.98
N ASN A 139 -15.70 -10.51 -2.97
CA ASN A 139 -16.28 -9.54 -2.05
C ASN A 139 -17.21 -10.28 -1.07
N SER A 140 -16.95 -10.24 0.25
CA SER A 140 -17.66 -11.06 1.23
C SER A 140 -18.02 -10.31 2.50
N ASN A 141 -19.30 -10.15 2.81
CA ASN A 141 -19.77 -9.27 3.90
C ASN A 141 -19.75 -9.89 5.31
N ASN A 142 -19.73 -11.22 5.46
CA ASN A 142 -19.65 -11.90 6.77
C ASN A 142 -19.21 -13.37 6.63
N GLY A 143 -18.03 -13.75 7.13
CA GLY A 143 -17.54 -15.13 7.04
C GLY A 143 -16.52 -15.50 8.13
N SER A 144 -16.46 -16.78 8.47
CA SER A 144 -15.49 -17.36 9.43
C SER A 144 -14.90 -18.62 8.83
N GLY A 145 -13.57 -18.66 8.61
CA GLY A 145 -12.88 -19.80 8.00
C GLY A 145 -11.41 -19.87 8.35
N ASN A 146 -10.79 -21.06 8.23
CA ASN A 146 -9.35 -21.28 8.41
C ASN A 146 -8.75 -21.80 7.09
N GLY A 147 -7.91 -21.01 6.41
CA GLY A 147 -7.38 -21.40 5.10
C GLY A 147 -5.89 -21.07 4.91
N ASN A 148 -5.22 -21.85 4.05
CA ASN A 148 -3.87 -21.58 3.56
C ASN A 148 -3.91 -21.24 2.06
N GLY A 149 -4.17 -19.97 1.72
CA GLY A 149 -4.32 -19.53 0.33
C GLY A 149 -3.26 -18.50 -0.10
N ASN A 150 -2.84 -18.56 -1.37
CA ASN A 150 -2.39 -17.36 -2.07
C ASN A 150 -3.60 -16.77 -2.81
N GLY A 151 -3.75 -15.45 -2.93
CA GLY A 151 -4.87 -14.89 -3.69
C GLY A 151 -4.86 -13.37 -3.82
N ASN A 152 -5.48 -12.83 -4.87
CA ASN A 152 -5.70 -11.39 -5.02
C ASN A 152 -7.20 -11.08 -4.90
N GLY A 153 -7.61 -10.25 -3.93
CA GLY A 153 -9.01 -10.06 -3.55
C GLY A 153 -9.39 -8.61 -3.25
N ASN A 154 -10.47 -8.08 -3.84
CA ASN A 154 -11.12 -6.86 -3.34
C ASN A 154 -12.40 -7.20 -2.57
N GLY A 155 -12.47 -6.90 -1.27
CA GLY A 155 -13.64 -7.27 -0.46
C GLY A 155 -13.92 -6.42 0.77
N ASN A 156 -15.20 -6.14 1.05
CA ASN A 156 -15.67 -5.56 2.30
C ASN A 156 -16.34 -6.62 3.18
N GLY A 157 -15.92 -6.80 4.44
CA GLY A 157 -16.49 -7.82 5.33
C GLY A 157 -16.07 -7.81 6.79
N ASN A 158 -16.95 -8.30 7.67
CA ASN A 158 -16.62 -8.57 9.08
C ASN A 158 -16.40 -10.08 9.31
N GLY A 159 -15.37 -10.47 10.07
CA GLY A 159 -15.10 -11.89 10.32
C GLY A 159 -13.95 -12.20 11.29
N ASN A 160 -14.02 -13.38 11.93
CA ASN A 160 -12.92 -13.97 12.68
C ASN A 160 -12.18 -15.00 11.81
N VAL A 161 -10.86 -14.85 11.65
CA VAL A 161 -10.04 -15.66 10.74
C VAL A 161 -8.72 -16.07 11.40
N ASN A 162 -8.30 -17.33 11.18
CA ASN A 162 -7.01 -17.88 11.60
C ASN A 162 -6.34 -18.49 10.36
N SER A 163 -5.42 -17.77 9.72
CA SER A 163 -4.94 -18.10 8.36
C SER A 163 -3.42 -17.86 8.17
N ASN A 164 -2.78 -18.65 7.29
CA ASN A 164 -1.42 -18.41 6.79
C ASN A 164 -1.43 -18.32 5.24
N GLY A 165 -1.04 -17.18 4.65
CA GLY A 165 -1.10 -17.01 3.19
C GLY A 165 -0.42 -15.74 2.63
N ASN A 166 -0.21 -15.67 1.29
CA ASN A 166 0.32 -14.49 0.58
C ASN A 166 -0.68 -13.94 -0.45
N GLY A 167 -1.02 -12.65 -0.42
CA GLY A 167 -1.96 -12.06 -1.39
C GLY A 167 -1.89 -10.53 -1.56
N ASN A 168 -2.46 -9.97 -2.63
CA ASN A 168 -2.68 -8.52 -2.81
C ASN A 168 -4.18 -8.19 -2.89
N GLY A 169 -4.67 -7.20 -2.14
CA GLY A 169 -6.10 -6.88 -2.15
C GLY A 169 -6.47 -5.50 -1.59
N ASN A 170 -7.62 -4.95 -2.01
CA ASN A 170 -8.21 -3.72 -1.43
C ASN A 170 -9.55 -4.03 -0.74
N GLY A 171 -9.75 -3.61 0.51
CA GLY A 171 -10.98 -3.94 1.24
C GLY A 171 -11.24 -3.14 2.53
N ASN A 172 -12.51 -3.01 2.94
CA ASN A 172 -12.91 -2.41 4.23
C ASN A 172 -13.61 -3.43 5.14
N GLY A 173 -13.14 -3.63 6.38
CA GLY A 173 -13.73 -4.62 7.29
C GLY A 173 -13.28 -4.55 8.74
N ASN A 174 -14.12 -5.01 9.68
CA ASN A 174 -13.79 -5.18 11.10
C ASN A 174 -13.69 -6.68 11.46
N GLY A 175 -12.55 -7.12 12.00
CA GLY A 175 -12.34 -8.53 12.37
C GLY A 175 -11.28 -8.73 13.45
N ASN A 176 -11.37 -9.85 14.19
CA ASN A 176 -10.34 -10.31 15.12
C ASN A 176 -9.70 -11.60 14.56
N GLY A 177 -8.38 -11.61 14.38
CA GLY A 177 -7.67 -12.78 13.85
C GLY A 177 -6.22 -12.87 14.29
N ASN A 178 -5.68 -14.09 14.30
CA ASN A 178 -4.25 -14.38 14.48
C ASN A 178 -3.73 -15.03 13.18
N GLY A 179 -2.69 -14.49 12.56
CA GLY A 179 -2.13 -15.05 11.33
C GLY A 179 -0.73 -14.54 10.99
N ASN A 180 0.05 -15.35 10.26
CA ASN A 180 1.33 -14.97 9.67
C ASN A 180 1.17 -14.92 8.13
N GLY A 181 1.20 -13.73 7.54
CA GLY A 181 1.05 -13.54 6.09
C GLY A 181 1.84 -12.35 5.53
N ASN A 182 2.15 -12.39 4.22
CA ASN A 182 2.91 -11.37 3.49
C ASN A 182 2.10 -10.87 2.27
N GLY A 183 1.55 -9.65 2.34
CA GLY A 183 0.71 -9.06 1.29
C GLY A 183 0.85 -7.53 1.13
N ASN A 184 0.54 -7.02 -0.07
CA ASN A 184 0.42 -5.58 -0.38
C ASN A 184 -1.06 -5.25 -0.66
N GLY A 185 -1.68 -4.39 0.14
CA GLY A 185 -3.09 -4.00 -0.04
C GLY A 185 -3.44 -2.64 0.58
N ASN A 186 -4.37 -1.90 -0.04
CA ASN A 186 -4.97 -0.67 0.50
C ASN A 186 -6.36 -0.98 1.08
N GLY A 187 -6.51 -0.94 2.40
CA GLY A 187 -7.80 -1.17 3.06
C GLY A 187 -7.98 -0.41 4.37
N ASN A 188 -9.19 0.06 4.66
CA ASN A 188 -9.57 0.66 5.95
C ASN A 188 -10.28 -0.39 6.82
N GLY A 189 -9.63 -0.87 7.87
CA GLY A 189 -10.25 -1.79 8.84
C GLY A 189 -9.77 -1.58 10.27
N ASN A 190 -10.68 -1.70 11.25
CA ASN A 190 -10.36 -1.71 12.68
C ASN A 190 -10.27 -3.18 13.15
N GLY A 191 -9.06 -3.65 13.46
CA GLY A 191 -8.84 -4.99 14.04
C GLY A 191 -7.81 -4.96 15.17
N ASN A 192 -8.11 -5.66 16.26
CA ASN A 192 -7.20 -5.86 17.39
C ASN A 192 -6.28 -7.06 17.10
N GLY A 193 -5.16 -6.82 16.42
CA GLY A 193 -4.10 -7.81 16.19
C GLY A 193 -2.93 -7.60 17.15
N ASN A 194 -2.52 -8.65 17.86
CA ASN A 194 -1.30 -8.65 18.68
C ASN A 194 -0.07 -8.89 17.78
N GLY A 195 0.28 -7.88 16.96
CA GLY A 195 1.48 -7.88 16.13
C GLY A 195 2.62 -7.10 16.80
N ASN A 196 3.80 -7.69 16.89
CA ASN A 196 5.01 -6.96 17.32
C ASN A 196 5.30 -5.83 16.30
N GLY A 197 4.94 -4.59 16.66
CA GLY A 197 5.16 -3.40 15.84
C GLY A 197 6.63 -3.19 15.51
N GLN A 198 6.95 -3.13 14.23
CA GLN A 198 8.31 -2.98 13.72
C GLN A 198 8.38 -1.76 12.79
N VAL A 199 9.16 -0.76 13.23
CA VAL A 199 9.56 0.49 12.54
C VAL A 199 9.82 0.33 11.04
N ALA A 200 9.60 1.39 10.24
CA ALA A 200 9.72 1.44 8.78
C ALA A 200 11.05 0.96 8.12
N ASP A 201 12.12 0.69 8.88
CA ASP A 201 13.34 0.03 8.38
C ASP A 201 13.30 -1.51 8.57
N ALA A 202 12.57 -1.99 9.57
CA ALA A 202 12.46 -3.41 9.91
C ALA A 202 11.64 -4.22 8.90
N ASN A 203 10.75 -3.58 8.13
CA ASN A 203 9.99 -4.28 7.08
C ASN A 203 10.83 -4.55 5.81
N LYS A 204 12.02 -3.96 5.67
CA LYS A 204 12.87 -4.14 4.48
C LYS A 204 13.94 -5.20 4.67
N TYR A 205 14.39 -5.41 5.90
CA TYR A 205 15.37 -6.41 6.23
C TYR A 205 15.40 -6.78 7.71
N ASP A 206 15.78 -8.02 7.98
CA ASP A 206 16.06 -8.51 9.33
C ASP A 206 17.54 -8.33 9.64
N MET A 207 17.87 -7.69 10.76
CA MET A 207 19.26 -7.68 11.24
C MET A 207 19.73 -9.11 11.54
N LYS A 208 20.96 -9.42 11.12
CA LYS A 208 21.64 -10.68 11.41
C LYS A 208 22.80 -10.41 12.37
N ALA A 209 23.29 -11.49 12.99
CA ALA A 209 24.51 -11.44 13.78
C ALA A 209 25.62 -10.75 12.97
N PRO A 210 26.37 -9.79 13.56
CA PRO A 210 27.49 -9.16 12.88
C PRO A 210 28.54 -10.17 12.40
N VAL A 211 29.39 -9.75 11.48
CA VAL A 211 30.56 -10.54 11.06
C VAL A 211 31.51 -10.70 12.26
N ALA A 212 31.84 -11.94 12.60
CA ALA A 212 32.77 -12.24 13.68
C ALA A 212 34.15 -11.64 13.39
N GLY A 213 34.78 -11.02 14.39
CA GLY A 213 36.09 -10.39 14.27
C GLY A 213 36.09 -8.95 13.73
N THR A 214 35.19 -8.59 12.80
CA THR A 214 35.13 -7.23 12.24
C THR A 214 33.99 -6.38 12.80
N GLY A 215 32.95 -7.00 13.36
CA GLY A 215 31.77 -6.29 13.89
C GLY A 215 30.87 -5.67 12.82
N GLN A 216 31.13 -5.90 11.53
CA GLN A 216 30.31 -5.39 10.43
C GLN A 216 28.88 -5.94 10.57
N GLN A 217 27.92 -5.03 10.72
CA GLN A 217 26.52 -5.38 10.80
C GLN A 217 26.03 -5.97 9.48
N ARG A 218 25.07 -6.89 9.59
CA ARG A 218 24.49 -7.61 8.45
C ARG A 218 22.99 -7.55 8.51
N ALA A 219 22.37 -7.53 7.34
CA ALA A 219 20.93 -7.49 7.20
C ALA A 219 20.48 -8.40 6.08
N LEU A 220 19.49 -9.26 6.36
CA LEU A 220 18.83 -10.09 5.37
C LEU A 220 17.66 -9.33 4.76
N CYS A 221 17.75 -9.00 3.49
CA CYS A 221 16.69 -8.31 2.76
C CYS A 221 15.41 -9.14 2.68
N LYS A 222 14.29 -8.53 3.08
CA LYS A 222 12.94 -9.11 3.11
C LYS A 222 12.03 -8.53 2.03
N THR A 223 12.39 -7.36 1.49
CA THR A 223 11.65 -6.76 0.37
C THR A 223 11.69 -7.67 -0.86
N ARG A 224 10.52 -8.00 -1.42
CA ARG A 224 10.43 -8.70 -2.71
C ARG A 224 11.08 -7.86 -3.81
N GLY A 225 11.95 -8.46 -4.60
CA GLY A 225 12.71 -7.80 -5.65
C GLY A 225 14.04 -8.51 -5.89
N ALA A 226 14.93 -7.88 -6.66
CA ALA A 226 16.27 -8.42 -6.98
C ALA A 226 17.11 -8.76 -5.74
N CYS A 227 16.79 -8.14 -4.60
CA CYS A 227 17.48 -8.31 -3.34
C CYS A 227 16.86 -9.31 -2.37
N TYR A 228 15.73 -9.91 -2.72
CA TYR A 228 14.99 -10.73 -1.79
C TYR A 228 15.85 -11.90 -1.28
N ASN A 229 15.91 -12.06 0.04
CA ASN A 229 16.69 -13.07 0.74
C ASN A 229 18.21 -12.95 0.58
N THR A 230 18.71 -11.80 0.09
CA THR A 230 20.14 -11.49 0.05
C THR A 230 20.57 -10.88 1.39
N THR A 231 21.68 -11.37 1.94
CA THR A 231 22.30 -10.74 3.12
C THR A 231 23.30 -9.69 2.67
N LEU A 232 23.01 -8.43 2.97
CA LEU A 232 23.93 -7.32 2.77
C LEU A 232 24.78 -7.12 4.02
N THR A 233 26.07 -6.87 3.82
CA THR A 233 27.05 -6.61 4.88
C THR A 233 27.51 -5.17 4.80
N CYS A 234 27.51 -4.48 5.94
CA CYS A 234 28.00 -3.11 6.01
C CYS A 234 29.48 -3.02 5.62
N PRO A 235 29.91 -2.00 4.87
CA PRO A 235 31.32 -1.81 4.54
C PRO A 235 32.20 -1.67 5.80
N SER A 236 33.48 -2.03 5.70
CA SER A 236 34.39 -2.05 6.86
C SER A 236 34.70 -0.65 7.38
N GLU A 237 34.61 0.37 6.53
CA GLU A 237 34.77 1.77 6.89
C GLU A 237 33.54 2.37 7.59
N CYS A 238 32.41 1.66 7.61
CA CYS A 238 31.23 1.98 8.44
C CYS A 238 30.51 0.69 8.91
N PRO A 239 31.08 -0.06 9.87
CA PRO A 239 30.54 -1.36 10.24
C PRO A 239 29.16 -1.27 10.91
N GLU A 240 28.79 -0.10 11.44
CA GLU A 240 27.54 0.13 12.18
C GLU A 240 26.56 0.99 11.37
N ARG A 241 25.28 0.64 11.40
CA ARG A 241 24.18 1.47 10.84
C ARG A 241 23.98 2.75 11.64
N LYS A 242 24.08 2.64 12.97
CA LYS A 242 23.88 3.72 13.95
C LYS A 242 25.17 3.94 14.76
N PRO A 243 26.22 4.53 14.17
CA PRO A 243 27.47 4.73 14.89
C PRO A 243 27.27 5.72 16.04
N LYS A 244 27.88 5.46 17.20
CA LYS A 244 27.76 6.35 18.37
C LYS A 244 28.32 7.75 18.12
N LYS A 245 29.33 7.89 17.24
CA LYS A 245 29.98 9.18 16.90
C LYS A 245 29.53 9.67 15.52
N ASN A 246 28.22 9.87 15.33
CA ASN A 246 27.65 10.18 14.02
C ASN A 246 28.24 11.43 13.32
N LYS A 247 28.75 12.42 14.08
CA LYS A 247 29.45 13.59 13.54
C LYS A 247 30.72 13.25 12.76
N LYS A 248 31.41 12.20 13.21
CA LYS A 248 32.76 11.81 12.74
C LYS A 248 32.73 10.56 11.89
N GLN A 249 31.79 9.66 12.15
CA GLN A 249 31.69 8.34 11.52
C GLN A 249 30.44 8.25 10.65
N LYS A 250 30.61 7.71 9.45
CA LYS A 250 29.48 7.40 8.57
C LYS A 250 28.71 6.21 9.14
N GLY A 251 27.40 6.23 8.98
CA GLY A 251 26.56 5.05 9.21
C GLY A 251 26.44 4.21 7.94
N CYS A 252 26.24 2.91 8.14
CA CYS A 252 25.87 1.98 7.08
C CYS A 252 24.41 2.18 6.67
N PHE A 253 24.18 2.52 5.40
CA PHE A 253 22.86 2.57 4.81
C PHE A 253 22.64 1.32 3.96
N ILE A 254 21.65 0.51 4.35
CA ILE A 254 21.33 -0.75 3.69
C ILE A 254 20.15 -0.54 2.75
N ASN A 255 20.34 -0.81 1.47
CA ASN A 255 19.34 -0.67 0.42
C ASN A 255 18.94 -2.02 -0.15
N CYS A 256 17.87 -2.59 0.39
CA CYS A 256 17.28 -3.86 -0.06
C CYS A 256 16.33 -3.73 -1.27
N ASN A 257 16.30 -2.57 -1.94
CA ASN A 257 15.54 -2.42 -3.18
C ASN A 257 16.37 -2.94 -4.38
N SER A 258 16.13 -2.41 -5.59
CA SER A 258 16.77 -2.86 -6.83
C SER A 258 18.30 -2.76 -6.85
N LYS A 259 18.92 -1.90 -6.04
CA LYS A 259 20.37 -1.69 -6.06
C LYS A 259 21.19 -2.67 -5.23
N CYS A 260 20.57 -3.33 -4.26
CA CYS A 260 21.25 -4.34 -3.43
C CYS A 260 22.58 -3.93 -2.84
N GLU A 261 22.64 -2.75 -2.22
CA GLU A 261 23.89 -2.17 -1.75
C GLU A 261 23.83 -1.79 -0.28
N ALA A 262 24.94 -1.97 0.42
CA ALA A 262 25.21 -1.36 1.71
C ALA A 262 26.31 -0.31 1.52
N VAL A 263 26.04 0.95 1.86
CA VAL A 263 26.93 2.07 1.55
C VAL A 263 27.10 2.99 2.75
N CYS A 264 28.30 3.56 2.90
CA CYS A 264 28.61 4.48 3.97
C CYS A 264 28.14 5.90 3.68
N LYS A 265 27.27 6.43 4.54
CA LYS A 265 26.74 7.80 4.42
C LYS A 265 26.71 8.50 5.78
N TYR A 266 26.87 9.82 5.77
CA TYR A 266 26.51 10.62 6.93
C TYR A 266 24.98 10.62 7.07
N ARG A 267 24.51 10.48 8.31
CA ARG A 267 23.08 10.36 8.64
C ARG A 267 22.44 11.74 8.79
N LYS A 268 22.46 12.50 7.70
CA LYS A 268 22.00 13.88 7.61
C LYS A 268 21.10 14.07 6.38
N PRO A 269 20.25 15.11 6.35
CA PRO A 269 19.43 15.42 5.19
C PRO A 269 20.27 15.54 3.91
N LYS A 270 19.83 14.91 2.82
CA LYS A 270 20.39 15.14 1.48
C LYS A 270 19.61 16.24 0.79
N CYS A 271 20.14 17.45 0.79
CA CYS A 271 19.44 18.60 0.23
C CYS A 271 19.15 18.51 -1.28
N ASP A 272 19.91 17.72 -2.05
CA ASP A 272 19.62 17.43 -3.47
C ASP A 272 18.81 16.12 -3.68
N GLY A 273 18.34 15.49 -2.61
CA GLY A 273 17.53 14.28 -2.67
C GLY A 273 16.05 14.59 -2.85
N TYR A 274 15.29 13.63 -3.38
CA TYR A 274 13.83 13.69 -3.43
C TYR A 274 13.24 14.01 -2.06
N GLY A 275 12.20 14.85 -2.04
CA GLY A 275 11.52 15.28 -0.84
C GLY A 275 12.33 16.23 0.04
N SER A 276 13.41 16.83 -0.46
CA SER A 276 14.20 17.77 0.35
C SER A 276 13.57 19.15 0.43
N LEU A 277 13.83 19.83 1.55
CA LEU A 277 13.56 21.24 1.79
C LEU A 277 14.76 21.79 2.56
N CYS A 278 15.58 22.60 1.92
CA CYS A 278 16.82 23.18 2.47
C CYS A 278 17.04 24.60 1.93
N TYR A 279 17.99 25.34 2.48
CA TYR A 279 18.36 26.68 1.99
C TYR A 279 17.17 27.66 2.03
N ASP A 280 16.99 28.49 1.00
CA ASP A 280 16.15 29.70 1.01
C ASP A 280 14.79 29.62 0.27
N PRO A 281 13.81 28.87 0.82
CA PRO A 281 13.85 27.43 0.84
C PRO A 281 13.69 26.85 -0.57
N ARG A 282 14.67 26.03 -0.93
CA ARG A 282 14.72 25.19 -2.11
C ARG A 282 14.12 23.83 -1.79
N PHE A 283 13.21 23.39 -2.63
CA PHE A 283 12.56 22.10 -2.58
C PHE A 283 13.05 21.19 -3.71
N VAL A 284 13.03 19.88 -3.48
CA VAL A 284 13.11 18.87 -4.54
C VAL A 284 11.88 17.97 -4.44
N GLY A 285 11.04 18.01 -5.47
CA GLY A 285 9.78 17.28 -5.52
C GLY A 285 9.94 15.75 -5.57
N GLY A 286 8.82 15.04 -5.42
CA GLY A 286 8.72 13.60 -5.63
C GLY A 286 9.03 13.19 -7.08
N ASP A 287 8.80 14.10 -8.03
CA ASP A 287 9.18 14.01 -9.44
C ASP A 287 10.67 14.33 -9.72
N GLY A 288 11.43 14.67 -8.67
CA GLY A 288 12.85 15.04 -8.74
C GLY A 288 13.10 16.44 -9.27
N VAL A 289 12.06 17.24 -9.52
CA VAL A 289 12.22 18.62 -9.97
C VAL A 289 12.55 19.51 -8.78
N MET A 290 13.65 20.26 -8.92
CA MET A 290 14.01 21.31 -7.97
C MET A 290 13.19 22.57 -8.25
N PHE A 291 12.69 23.21 -7.20
CA PHE A 291 11.97 24.48 -7.27
C PHE A 291 12.11 25.29 -5.98
N TYR A 292 11.72 26.57 -6.06
CA TYR A 292 11.69 27.49 -4.92
C TYR A 292 10.25 27.85 -4.58
N PHE A 293 9.99 27.96 -3.29
CA PHE A 293 8.76 28.51 -2.73
C PHE A 293 9.16 29.39 -1.55
N HIS A 294 9.18 30.70 -1.73
CA HIS A 294 9.62 31.59 -0.66
C HIS A 294 8.54 31.78 0.40
N GLY A 295 7.25 31.77 0.04
CA GLY A 295 6.22 32.17 0.98
C GLY A 295 6.45 33.60 1.52
N ALA A 296 5.71 33.98 2.55
CA ALA A 296 5.88 35.25 3.25
C ALA A 296 6.60 35.04 4.59
N LYS A 297 7.48 35.98 4.97
CA LYS A 297 8.10 35.99 6.29
C LYS A 297 7.03 36.01 7.39
N GLY A 298 7.21 35.17 8.41
CA GLY A 298 6.34 35.06 9.57
C GLY A 298 5.02 34.33 9.30
N SER A 299 4.86 33.71 8.12
CA SER A 299 3.65 32.99 7.74
C SER A 299 3.86 31.48 7.77
N ASP A 300 2.75 30.75 7.89
CA ASP A 300 2.72 29.29 7.89
C ASP A 300 2.09 28.77 6.61
N PHE A 301 2.65 27.67 6.07
CA PHE A 301 2.16 27.05 4.85
C PHE A 301 2.11 25.53 4.95
N ALA A 302 1.05 24.93 4.41
CA ALA A 302 0.91 23.50 4.20
C ALA A 302 1.88 23.02 3.11
N ILE A 303 2.94 22.31 3.50
CA ILE A 303 3.89 21.71 2.56
C ILE A 303 3.45 20.31 2.12
N VAL A 304 2.70 19.59 2.95
CA VAL A 304 2.05 18.32 2.61
C VAL A 304 0.67 18.30 3.27
N SER A 305 -0.35 17.87 2.54
CA SER A 305 -1.71 17.70 3.03
C SER A 305 -2.36 16.50 2.37
N ASP A 306 -2.58 15.47 3.14
CA ASP A 306 -3.27 14.25 2.75
C ASP A 306 -4.30 13.89 3.81
N THR A 307 -5.15 12.92 3.52
CA THR A 307 -6.21 12.47 4.42
C THR A 307 -5.72 12.00 5.80
N ASN A 308 -4.52 11.43 5.89
CA ASN A 308 -3.93 10.89 7.12
C ASN A 308 -2.69 11.65 7.62
N LEU A 309 -2.20 12.64 6.86
CA LEU A 309 -0.95 13.36 7.15
C LEU A 309 -1.04 14.83 6.71
N GLN A 310 -0.76 15.74 7.63
CA GLN A 310 -0.56 17.15 7.34
C GLN A 310 0.81 17.58 7.83
N ILE A 311 1.55 18.33 7.01
CA ILE A 311 2.80 18.96 7.41
C ILE A 311 2.74 20.44 7.07
N ASN A 312 2.84 21.26 8.10
CA ASN A 312 2.96 22.71 7.95
C ASN A 312 4.38 23.16 8.25
N ALA A 313 4.81 24.22 7.58
CA ALA A 313 6.10 24.85 7.77
C ALA A 313 5.94 26.32 8.16
N HIS A 314 6.67 26.75 9.19
CA HIS A 314 6.78 28.16 9.60
C HIS A 314 7.96 28.82 8.92
N PHE A 315 7.70 29.91 8.20
CA PHE A 315 8.73 30.63 7.44
C PHE A 315 9.21 31.84 8.22
N ILE A 316 10.52 31.90 8.47
CA ILE A 316 11.22 33.12 8.91
C ILE A 316 11.87 33.80 7.71
N GLY A 317 12.34 35.03 7.87
CA GLY A 317 12.92 35.74 6.74
C GLY A 317 13.40 37.15 7.02
N THR A 318 13.93 37.77 5.99
CA THR A 318 14.36 39.17 5.97
C THR A 318 14.07 39.80 4.61
N ARG A 319 13.85 41.11 4.58
CA ARG A 319 13.75 41.89 3.34
C ARG A 319 14.83 42.96 3.35
N PRO A 320 15.94 42.73 2.65
CA PRO A 320 16.99 43.73 2.48
C PRO A 320 16.43 45.01 1.85
N SER A 321 17.01 46.16 2.17
CA SER A 321 16.62 47.42 1.54
C SER A 321 16.78 47.32 0.01
N GLY A 322 15.79 47.80 -0.73
CA GLY A 322 15.77 47.76 -2.19
C GLY A 322 15.25 46.44 -2.81
N ARG A 323 14.85 45.44 -2.01
CA ARG A 323 14.20 44.23 -2.52
C ARG A 323 12.67 44.28 -2.45
N THR A 324 12.03 43.69 -3.44
CA THR A 324 10.58 43.55 -3.54
C THR A 324 10.04 42.27 -2.92
N ARG A 325 10.92 41.33 -2.55
CA ARG A 325 10.58 40.02 -1.99
C ARG A 325 11.43 39.69 -0.77
N ASP A 326 10.87 38.86 0.10
CA ASP A 326 11.57 38.32 1.26
C ASP A 326 12.54 37.23 0.84
N TYR A 327 13.70 37.18 1.49
CA TYR A 327 14.40 35.93 1.69
C TYR A 327 13.78 35.20 2.85
N THR A 328 13.57 33.90 2.70
CA THR A 328 12.89 33.09 3.70
C THR A 328 13.55 31.75 3.91
N TRP A 329 13.35 31.19 5.10
CA TRP A 329 13.83 29.88 5.52
C TRP A 329 12.77 29.23 6.41
N VAL A 330 12.79 27.90 6.51
CA VAL A 330 11.84 27.18 7.36
C VAL A 330 12.43 27.00 8.76
N GLN A 331 11.81 27.60 9.77
CA GLN A 331 12.26 27.52 11.16
C GLN A 331 11.61 26.36 11.91
N ALA A 332 10.37 26.01 11.57
CA ALA A 332 9.63 24.95 12.25
C ALA A 332 8.77 24.13 11.29
N LEU A 333 8.57 22.88 11.63
CA LEU A 333 7.67 21.94 10.98
C LEU A 333 6.70 21.38 12.00
N SER A 334 5.41 21.37 11.68
CA SER A 334 4.37 20.70 12.45
C SER A 334 3.82 19.54 11.63
N ILE A 335 4.07 18.33 12.11
CA ILE A 335 3.66 17.06 11.51
C ILE A 335 2.45 16.56 12.30
N MET A 336 1.28 16.61 11.66
CA MET A 336 0.00 16.20 12.22
C MET A 336 -0.47 14.92 11.53
N PHE A 337 -0.89 13.95 12.32
CA PHE A 337 -1.41 12.67 11.85
C PHE A 337 -2.30 12.07 12.94
N ASP A 338 -3.31 11.30 12.55
CA ASP A 338 -4.32 10.76 13.46
C ASP A 338 -4.89 11.89 14.37
N SER A 339 -4.70 11.79 15.69
CA SER A 339 -5.02 12.83 16.68
C SER A 339 -3.79 13.57 17.24
N HIS A 340 -2.59 13.32 16.70
CA HIS A 340 -1.30 13.72 17.26
C HIS A 340 -0.66 14.88 16.49
N THR A 341 0.20 15.62 17.18
CA THR A 341 1.03 16.67 16.56
C THR A 341 2.45 16.59 17.08
N LEU A 342 3.40 16.39 16.18
CA LEU A 342 4.84 16.43 16.43
C LEU A 342 5.43 17.68 15.77
N VAL A 343 6.12 18.52 16.55
CA VAL A 343 6.76 19.73 16.04
C VAL A 343 8.28 19.62 16.16
N LEU A 344 8.97 19.99 15.09
CA LEU A 344 10.43 20.13 15.02
C LEU A 344 10.72 21.60 14.76
N ALA A 345 11.49 22.26 15.61
CA ALA A 345 11.75 23.69 15.50
C ALA A 345 13.19 24.06 15.82
N ALA A 346 13.74 25.01 15.06
CA ALA A 346 14.99 25.67 15.38
C ALA A 346 14.73 26.82 16.38
N LYS A 347 15.48 26.85 17.48
CA LYS A 347 15.50 27.95 18.43
C LYS A 347 16.11 29.19 17.76
N ARG A 348 15.57 30.36 18.06
CA ARG A 348 16.26 31.62 17.76
C ARG A 348 17.53 31.71 18.59
N VAL A 349 18.67 31.92 17.95
CA VAL A 349 19.98 31.99 18.62
C VAL A 349 20.75 33.19 18.11
N THR A 350 21.40 33.93 19.01
CA THR A 350 22.19 35.12 18.68
C THR A 350 23.51 34.75 18.01
N HIS A 351 24.20 33.76 18.58
CA HIS A 351 25.46 33.22 18.07
C HIS A 351 25.37 31.72 17.93
N TRP A 352 25.75 31.22 16.75
CA TRP A 352 25.73 29.79 16.49
C TRP A 352 26.87 29.06 17.19
N ASN A 353 26.57 27.91 17.79
CA ASN A 353 27.54 26.97 18.33
C ASN A 353 27.13 25.54 17.98
N ASP A 354 27.94 24.84 17.19
CA ASP A 354 27.70 23.46 16.74
C ASP A 354 27.61 22.43 17.88
N ASN A 355 27.96 22.81 19.11
CA ASN A 355 27.93 21.94 20.29
C ASN A 355 26.77 22.26 21.25
N VAL A 356 25.88 23.20 20.89
CA VAL A 356 24.72 23.59 21.69
C VAL A 356 23.44 23.18 20.99
N GLU A 357 22.51 22.58 21.73
CA GLU A 357 21.22 22.13 21.20
C GLU A 357 20.30 23.33 20.88
N SER A 358 20.13 23.57 19.58
CA SER A 358 19.21 24.55 19.01
C SER A 358 17.99 23.91 18.38
N LEU A 359 17.87 22.58 18.37
CA LEU A 359 16.64 21.89 17.99
C LEU A 359 15.71 21.74 19.21
N THR A 360 14.42 21.97 19.00
CA THR A 360 13.35 21.60 19.92
C THR A 360 12.45 20.58 19.23
N VAL A 361 12.06 19.54 19.97
CA VAL A 361 11.08 18.56 19.53
C VAL A 361 9.93 18.55 20.54
N THR A 362 8.70 18.70 20.07
CA THR A 362 7.52 18.67 20.95
C THR A 362 6.47 17.70 20.45
N TRP A 363 5.87 16.93 21.36
CA TRP A 363 4.76 16.02 21.11
C TRP A 363 3.51 16.50 21.85
N ASN A 364 2.43 16.78 21.13
CA ASN A 364 1.18 17.30 21.70
C ASN A 364 1.44 18.46 22.69
N SER A 365 2.27 19.42 22.26
CA SER A 365 2.71 20.58 23.05
C SER A 365 3.65 20.30 24.23
N GLN A 366 4.06 19.05 24.47
CA GLN A 366 5.05 18.69 25.47
C GLN A 366 6.44 18.57 24.85
N THR A 367 7.42 19.28 25.39
CA THR A 367 8.82 19.18 24.93
C THR A 367 9.39 17.81 25.27
N LEU A 368 10.01 17.17 24.28
CA LEU A 368 10.67 15.87 24.42
C LEU A 368 12.16 16.02 24.69
N THR A 369 12.69 15.17 25.56
CA THR A 369 14.13 14.98 25.74
C THR A 369 14.56 13.71 25.02
N ILE A 370 15.37 13.85 23.98
CA ILE A 370 15.85 12.72 23.18
C ILE A 370 17.18 12.22 23.78
N PRO A 371 17.30 10.93 24.13
CA PRO A 371 18.52 10.36 24.70
C PRO A 371 19.74 10.54 23.80
N THR A 372 20.92 10.67 24.41
CA THR A 372 22.23 10.73 23.72
C THR A 372 23.05 9.45 23.91
N ASP A 373 22.57 8.54 24.75
CA ASP A 373 23.17 7.25 25.09
C ASP A 373 22.35 6.08 24.53
N GLY A 374 22.87 4.86 24.67
CA GLY A 374 22.25 3.67 24.10
C GLY A 374 22.09 3.77 22.57
N GLU A 375 20.85 3.57 22.10
CA GLU A 375 20.46 3.72 20.69
C GLU A 375 20.18 5.18 20.29
N ALA A 376 20.29 6.12 21.23
CA ALA A 376 20.05 7.55 21.05
C ALA A 376 18.68 7.88 20.43
N GLU A 377 17.65 7.10 20.78
CA GLU A 377 16.30 7.23 20.25
C GLU A 377 15.25 7.26 21.35
N LEU A 378 14.18 7.99 21.08
CA LEU A 378 12.95 7.99 21.86
C LEU A 378 11.84 7.36 21.02
N ARG A 379 11.13 6.39 21.59
CA ARG A 379 9.96 5.74 20.98
C ARG A 379 8.70 6.21 21.66
N LEU A 380 7.73 6.66 20.88
CA LEU A 380 6.41 7.06 21.33
C LEU A 380 5.39 6.13 20.66
N ASN A 381 4.44 5.65 21.44
CA ASN A 381 3.32 4.89 20.91
C ASN A 381 2.09 5.79 20.91
N SER A 382 1.49 5.98 19.73
CA SER A 382 0.27 6.77 19.54
C SER A 382 -1.01 5.91 19.57
N GLY A 383 -0.89 4.63 19.94
CA GLY A 383 -1.95 3.63 19.81
C GLY A 383 -1.96 3.01 18.42
N ALA A 384 -2.17 3.84 17.39
CA ALA A 384 -2.22 3.40 16.00
C ALA A 384 -0.84 3.24 15.35
N ARG A 385 0.15 4.04 15.77
CA ARG A 385 1.47 4.13 15.13
C ARG A 385 2.60 4.22 16.14
N GLU A 386 3.72 3.60 15.81
CA GLU A 386 4.99 3.86 16.46
C GLU A 386 5.66 5.10 15.84
N VAL A 387 6.13 6.00 16.69
CA VAL A 387 6.90 7.18 16.32
C VAL A 387 8.28 7.07 16.95
N ILE A 388 9.33 7.22 16.16
CA ILE A 388 10.71 7.20 16.63
C ILE A 388 11.36 8.53 16.32
N VAL A 389 11.97 9.13 17.34
CA VAL A 389 12.83 10.30 17.20
C VAL A 389 14.23 9.87 17.60
N GLU A 390 15.12 9.76 16.62
CA GLU A 390 16.50 9.30 16.79
C GLU A 390 17.47 10.46 16.61
N ARG A 391 18.45 10.61 17.49
CA ARG A 391 19.59 11.50 17.27
C ARG A 391 20.55 10.90 16.25
N THR A 392 20.86 11.68 15.23
CA THR A 392 21.82 11.30 14.19
C THR A 392 23.06 12.18 14.17
N ASP A 393 23.22 13.05 15.18
CA ASP A 393 24.43 13.79 15.52
C ASP A 393 24.38 14.14 17.03
N ASP A 394 25.49 14.63 17.59
CA ASP A 394 25.63 14.98 19.00
C ASP A 394 24.62 16.07 19.41
N THR A 395 24.32 17.00 18.50
CA THR A 395 23.32 18.08 18.64
C THR A 395 22.64 18.37 17.31
N ASN A 396 21.49 19.04 17.35
CA ASN A 396 20.86 19.70 16.20
C ASN A 396 20.40 18.80 15.03
N THR A 397 20.58 17.48 15.09
CA THR A 397 20.24 16.56 14.00
C THR A 397 19.48 15.36 14.52
N VAL A 398 18.30 15.12 13.94
CA VAL A 398 17.45 13.98 14.26
C VAL A 398 16.90 13.34 12.99
N LYS A 399 16.60 12.05 13.08
CA LYS A 399 15.71 11.36 12.15
C LYS A 399 14.41 11.05 12.87
N VAL A 400 13.30 11.45 12.28
CA VAL A 400 11.96 11.10 12.75
C VAL A 400 11.36 10.05 11.82
N SER A 401 10.77 9.01 12.39
CA SER A 401 10.03 7.98 11.67
C SER A 401 8.64 7.84 12.26
N VAL A 402 7.60 8.02 11.44
CA VAL A 402 6.21 7.78 11.81
C VAL A 402 5.73 6.56 11.03
N SER A 403 5.45 5.46 11.72
CA SER A 403 5.14 4.18 11.08
C SER A 403 4.01 4.30 10.06
N GLY A 404 4.28 3.83 8.85
CA GLY A 404 3.36 3.86 7.71
C GLY A 404 3.17 5.22 7.03
N LEU A 405 3.68 6.33 7.58
CA LEU A 405 3.46 7.68 6.99
C LEU A 405 4.73 8.24 6.36
N LEU A 406 5.77 8.45 7.16
CA LEU A 406 6.97 9.14 6.69
C LEU A 406 8.23 8.82 7.51
N GLU A 407 9.36 9.03 6.86
CA GLU A 407 10.64 9.34 7.51
C GLU A 407 11.02 10.78 7.15
N VAL A 408 11.61 11.51 8.11
CA VAL A 408 12.22 12.81 7.85
C VAL A 408 13.55 12.91 8.57
N ASP A 409 14.62 13.14 7.80
CA ASP A 409 15.90 13.58 8.35
C ASP A 409 15.83 15.10 8.53
N VAL A 410 16.25 15.61 9.69
CA VAL A 410 16.20 17.03 10.04
C VAL A 410 17.52 17.47 10.64
N LYS A 411 18.00 18.63 10.21
CA LYS A 411 19.17 19.30 10.77
C LYS A 411 18.89 20.78 10.97
N VAL A 412 19.26 21.33 12.13
CA VAL A 412 19.29 22.77 12.35
C VAL A 412 20.64 23.33 11.87
N THR A 413 20.60 24.41 11.10
CA THR A 413 21.79 25.12 10.59
C THR A 413 21.59 26.63 10.70
N PRO A 414 22.65 27.43 10.92
CA PRO A 414 22.59 28.88 10.87
C PRO A 414 22.82 29.38 9.44
N ILE A 415 22.57 30.66 9.22
CA ILE A 415 23.15 31.38 8.09
C ILE A 415 24.53 31.90 8.51
N LYS A 416 25.57 31.50 7.78
CA LYS A 416 26.94 31.88 8.12
C LYS A 416 27.27 33.28 7.60
N GLU A 417 28.21 33.96 8.24
CA GLU A 417 28.61 35.32 7.86
C GLU A 417 29.05 35.43 6.38
N LYS A 418 29.80 34.44 5.89
CA LYS A 418 30.21 34.36 4.47
C LYS A 418 29.00 34.29 3.54
N GLU A 419 28.02 33.47 3.88
CA GLU A 419 26.79 33.31 3.09
C GLU A 419 25.96 34.61 3.11
N ASN A 420 25.76 35.20 4.28
CA ASN A 420 25.09 36.48 4.46
C ASN A 420 25.73 37.58 3.58
N LYS A 421 27.06 37.65 3.55
CA LYS A 421 27.82 38.59 2.71
C LYS A 421 27.65 38.31 1.22
N VAL A 422 27.79 37.05 0.79
CA VAL A 422 27.71 36.67 -0.64
C VAL A 422 26.32 36.93 -1.23
N HIS A 423 25.26 36.63 -0.47
CA HIS A 423 23.88 36.81 -0.92
C HIS A 423 23.26 38.17 -0.55
N ASN A 424 23.99 38.98 0.23
CA ASN A 424 23.55 40.28 0.73
C ASN A 424 22.20 40.20 1.45
N TYR A 425 22.05 39.24 2.37
CA TYR A 425 20.81 39.07 3.14
C TYR A 425 20.60 40.18 4.18
N GLN A 426 21.66 40.93 4.55
CA GLN A 426 21.58 42.02 5.53
C GLN A 426 20.99 41.56 6.87
N LEU A 427 21.38 40.37 7.32
CA LEU A 427 20.91 39.82 8.60
C LEU A 427 21.37 40.70 9.77
N PRO A 428 20.52 40.88 10.80
CA PRO A 428 20.89 41.57 12.02
C PRO A 428 21.97 40.78 12.78
N SER A 429 22.81 41.49 13.54
CA SER A 429 23.96 40.90 14.24
C SER A 429 23.58 40.06 15.47
N ASP A 430 22.34 40.16 15.94
CA ASP A 430 21.80 39.47 17.11
C ASP A 430 20.96 38.23 16.75
N ASP A 431 21.03 37.76 15.50
CA ASP A 431 20.31 36.56 15.07
C ASP A 431 21.09 35.77 14.02
N ALA A 432 21.39 34.50 14.33
CA ALA A 432 22.05 33.60 13.40
C ALA A 432 21.10 33.00 12.35
N PHE A 433 19.79 33.28 12.44
CA PHE A 433 18.76 32.75 11.56
C PHE A 433 18.82 31.22 11.47
N ALA A 434 18.84 30.57 12.64
CA ALA A 434 18.81 29.11 12.70
C ALA A 434 17.50 28.59 12.08
N HIS A 435 17.65 27.64 11.14
CA HIS A 435 16.57 27.08 10.34
C HIS A 435 16.81 25.60 10.05
N LEU A 436 15.80 24.95 9.46
CA LEU A 436 15.77 23.52 9.20
C LEU A 436 16.21 23.21 7.77
N GLU A 437 17.15 22.28 7.65
CA GLU A 437 17.38 21.47 6.46
C GLU A 437 16.70 20.12 6.67
N THR A 438 15.89 19.69 5.71
CA THR A 438 15.11 18.45 5.83
C THR A 438 15.11 17.62 4.58
N GLN A 439 14.92 16.32 4.76
CA GLN A 439 14.66 15.39 3.67
C GLN A 439 13.53 14.45 4.07
N PHE A 440 12.38 14.59 3.41
CA PHE A 440 11.23 13.74 3.60
C PHE A 440 11.28 12.51 2.71
N LYS A 441 10.74 11.42 3.22
CA LYS A 441 10.43 10.21 2.47
C LYS A 441 9.08 9.71 2.94
N PHE A 442 8.12 9.73 2.04
CA PHE A 442 6.75 9.31 2.34
C PHE A 442 6.53 7.87 1.89
N PHE A 443 5.61 7.17 2.55
CA PHE A 443 5.35 5.74 2.29
C PHE A 443 3.97 5.47 1.70
N ASP A 444 2.96 6.23 2.09
CA ASP A 444 1.57 5.96 1.75
C ASP A 444 0.79 7.26 1.50
N LEU A 445 1.30 8.06 0.56
CA LEU A 445 0.56 9.23 0.08
C LEU A 445 -0.50 8.79 -0.92
N SER A 446 -1.70 9.36 -0.81
CA SER A 446 -2.78 9.18 -1.76
C SER A 446 -2.48 9.88 -3.09
N GLU A 447 -3.17 9.44 -4.14
CA GLU A 447 -3.11 10.08 -5.46
C GLU A 447 -3.61 11.53 -5.44
N ASN A 448 -4.32 11.95 -4.39
CA ASN A 448 -4.86 13.30 -4.25
C ASN A 448 -3.99 14.22 -3.39
N VAL A 449 -2.89 13.73 -2.78
CA VAL A 449 -2.06 14.48 -1.83
C VAL A 449 -1.75 15.92 -2.28
N GLU A 450 -2.11 16.89 -1.47
CA GLU A 450 -1.91 18.34 -1.65
C GLU A 450 -0.70 18.87 -0.88
N GLY A 451 -0.46 20.17 -1.00
CA GLY A 451 0.65 20.88 -0.37
C GLY A 451 1.72 21.30 -1.36
N VAL A 452 2.54 22.29 -0.97
CA VAL A 452 3.64 22.82 -1.81
C VAL A 452 4.55 21.70 -2.32
N LEU A 453 4.97 20.80 -1.43
CA LEU A 453 5.78 19.63 -1.74
C LEU A 453 4.92 18.41 -2.08
N GLY A 454 3.85 18.16 -1.30
CA GLY A 454 3.02 16.96 -1.41
C GLY A 454 2.50 16.71 -2.83
N LYS A 455 1.95 17.73 -3.51
CA LYS A 455 1.42 17.60 -4.87
C LYS A 455 2.41 17.02 -5.89
N THR A 456 3.72 17.20 -5.65
CA THR A 456 4.78 16.71 -6.55
C THR A 456 4.96 15.19 -6.50
N PHE A 457 4.29 14.50 -5.57
CA PHE A 457 4.28 13.05 -5.44
C PHE A 457 3.10 12.39 -6.14
N ARG A 458 2.16 13.16 -6.73
CA ARG A 458 1.05 12.53 -7.47
C ARG A 458 1.54 11.92 -8.78
N PRO A 459 0.99 10.76 -9.20
CA PRO A 459 1.36 10.12 -10.47
C PRO A 459 1.11 10.99 -11.71
N ASP A 460 0.08 11.84 -11.68
CA ASP A 460 -0.35 12.71 -12.78
C ASP A 460 0.20 14.14 -12.68
N TYR A 461 0.99 14.45 -11.65
CA TYR A 461 1.52 15.79 -11.46
C TYR A 461 2.51 16.16 -12.56
N VAL A 462 2.25 17.27 -13.23
CA VAL A 462 3.18 17.90 -14.17
C VAL A 462 3.66 19.20 -13.56
N SER A 463 4.96 19.26 -13.27
CA SER A 463 5.55 20.46 -12.68
C SER A 463 5.41 21.66 -13.61
N PRO A 464 4.82 22.79 -13.14
CA PRO A 464 4.69 23.99 -13.96
C PRO A 464 6.02 24.73 -14.11
N VAL A 465 7.03 24.38 -13.32
CA VAL A 465 8.31 25.07 -13.34
C VAL A 465 9.24 24.51 -14.42
N LYS A 466 9.98 25.41 -15.08
CA LYS A 466 10.90 25.04 -16.16
C LYS A 466 12.20 24.46 -15.60
N ARG A 467 12.56 23.26 -16.05
CA ARG A 467 13.86 22.63 -15.75
C ARG A 467 15.00 23.44 -16.39
N GLY A 468 16.14 23.54 -15.71
CA GLY A 468 17.33 24.25 -16.20
C GLY A 468 17.28 25.78 -16.06
N VAL A 469 16.19 26.34 -15.53
CA VAL A 469 16.12 27.77 -15.19
C VAL A 469 16.73 27.98 -13.80
N ALA A 470 17.50 29.07 -13.65
CA ALA A 470 18.00 29.48 -12.35
C ALA A 470 16.82 29.91 -11.44
N MET A 471 16.71 29.30 -10.26
CA MET A 471 15.66 29.54 -9.27
C MET A 471 14.22 29.47 -9.82
N PRO A 472 13.76 28.28 -10.24
CA PRO A 472 12.41 28.10 -10.75
C PRO A 472 11.38 28.24 -9.62
N MET A 473 10.50 29.25 -9.70
CA MET A 473 9.50 29.55 -8.67
C MET A 473 8.19 28.79 -8.90
N MET A 474 7.68 28.12 -7.86
CA MET A 474 6.43 27.35 -7.94
C MET A 474 5.16 28.18 -7.71
N GLY A 475 5.18 29.10 -6.74
CA GLY A 475 4.00 29.86 -6.31
C GLY A 475 2.90 29.01 -5.65
N GLY A 476 1.73 29.61 -5.47
CA GLY A 476 0.55 28.98 -4.87
C GLY A 476 0.39 29.28 -3.38
N GLU A 477 0.98 30.37 -2.91
CA GLU A 477 0.94 30.85 -1.53
C GLU A 477 -0.50 30.96 -1.02
N ASP A 478 -1.42 31.50 -1.82
CA ASP A 478 -2.85 31.67 -1.49
C ASP A 478 -3.60 30.34 -1.28
N LYS A 479 -3.10 29.25 -1.86
CA LYS A 479 -3.72 27.92 -1.74
C LYS A 479 -3.30 27.21 -0.46
N TYR A 480 -2.03 27.39 -0.08
CA TYR A 480 -1.38 26.60 0.97
C TYR A 480 -1.14 27.36 2.26
N GLN A 481 -1.41 28.67 2.32
CA GLN A 481 -1.30 29.42 3.57
C GLN A 481 -2.24 28.86 4.62
N THR A 482 -1.71 28.62 5.82
CA THR A 482 -2.46 28.14 6.98
C THR A 482 -2.55 29.26 8.02
N PRO A 483 -3.67 29.38 8.77
CA PRO A 483 -3.81 30.40 9.82
C PRO A 483 -2.75 30.32 10.94
N SER A 484 -2.21 29.13 11.18
CA SER A 484 -1.12 28.90 12.14
C SER A 484 -0.38 27.61 11.81
N LEU A 485 0.82 27.45 12.38
CA LEU A 485 1.62 26.23 12.28
C LEU A 485 0.84 24.96 12.68
N TYR A 486 -0.13 25.06 13.58
CA TYR A 486 -0.93 23.94 14.10
C TYR A 486 -2.27 23.75 13.37
N SER A 487 -2.62 24.64 12.44
CA SER A 487 -3.90 24.58 11.74
C SER A 487 -3.86 23.53 10.62
N PRO A 488 -4.79 22.55 10.61
CA PRO A 488 -4.91 21.63 9.48
C PRO A 488 -5.60 22.26 8.26
N VAL A 489 -6.05 23.51 8.37
CA VAL A 489 -6.91 24.16 7.38
C VAL A 489 -6.10 25.05 6.43
N CYS A 490 -6.28 24.82 5.13
CA CYS A 490 -5.94 25.71 4.04
C CYS A 490 -6.95 25.50 2.89
N ARG A 491 -6.87 26.29 1.81
CA ARG A 491 -7.87 26.29 0.72
C ARG A 491 -8.07 24.94 0.04
N VAL A 492 -7.00 24.14 -0.02
CA VAL A 492 -6.96 22.83 -0.69
C VAL A 492 -6.47 21.71 0.24
N CYS A 493 -6.41 21.96 1.55
CA CYS A 493 -5.95 20.96 2.50
C CYS A 493 -6.97 19.83 2.62
N LEU A 494 -6.46 18.59 2.69
CA LEU A 494 -7.26 17.36 2.71
C LEU A 494 -7.35 16.73 4.10
N PHE A 495 -6.44 17.11 5.00
CA PHE A 495 -6.32 16.47 6.31
C PHE A 495 -7.49 16.82 7.23
N HIS A 496 -8.05 15.79 7.84
CA HIS A 496 -9.07 15.92 8.87
C HIS A 496 -8.56 15.26 10.14
N ARG A 497 -8.35 16.06 11.19
CA ARG A 497 -7.87 15.55 12.47
C ARG A 497 -8.90 14.59 13.05
N GLN A 498 -8.48 13.37 13.35
CA GLN A 498 -9.35 12.39 13.99
C GLN A 498 -9.61 12.83 15.44
N SER A 499 -10.83 12.64 15.93
CA SER A 499 -11.15 12.98 17.32
C SER A 499 -10.42 12.03 18.27
N ALA A 500 -9.91 12.55 19.40
CA ALA A 500 -9.24 11.72 20.40
C ALA A 500 -10.13 10.62 21.00
N LEU A 501 -11.46 10.78 20.91
CA LEU A 501 -12.44 9.77 21.32
C LEU A 501 -12.54 8.61 20.31
N ALA A 502 -12.22 8.86 19.03
CA ALA A 502 -12.19 7.81 18.00
C ALA A 502 -10.87 7.01 18.02
N ALA A 503 -9.77 7.58 18.53
CA ALA A 503 -8.48 6.90 18.66
C ALA A 503 -8.39 5.96 19.89
N ALA A 504 -9.39 6.00 20.78
CA ALA A 504 -9.48 5.18 21.99
C ALA A 504 -10.52 4.04 21.90
N MET A 505 -11.08 3.79 20.71
CA MET A 505 -12.09 2.76 20.46
C MET A 505 -11.56 1.65 19.55
#